data_AF-A0A960MWQ3-F1
#
_entry.id   AF-A0A960MWQ3-F1
#
_cell.length_a   1.000
_cell.length_b   1.000
_cell.length_c   1.000
_cell.angle_alpha   90.00
_cell.angle_beta   90.00
_cell.angle_gamma   90.00
#
_symmetry.space_group_name_H-M   'P 1'
#
loop_
_entity.id
_entity.type
_entity.pdbx_description
1 polymer ?
#
loop_
_entity_poly.entity_id
_entity_poly.type
_entity_poly.pdbx_seq_one_letter_code
_entity_poly.pdbx_strand_id
1 'polypeptide(L)'
;MNSSFPFSILAQAAAATTEESGSYSPVALVMFSSFVALTLVITYWAARKSTGAGAFFAAGRRITGWQNGLAVAGDYMSAASFLGIAGMIAFFGFDGFLYSVGFLVAYLTVLLVVAEPLRNLGKYTMADVLAFRNREVPVRAFAALSTLCVTIFYMIAQMIGAGTLVNALIPGDHYVEAV
;
A
#
# COMPACT_ATOMS: atom_id res chain seq x y z
N MET A 1 -5.87 44.53 -17.41
CA MET A 1 -6.52 44.06 -16.16
C MET A 1 -7.85 43.43 -16.53
N ASN A 2 -7.91 42.11 -16.63
CA ASN A 2 -9.18 41.37 -16.62
C ASN A 2 -8.91 40.02 -15.93
N SER A 3 -9.10 40.01 -14.62
CA SER A 3 -8.85 38.88 -13.71
C SER A 3 -10.19 38.34 -13.22
N SER A 4 -10.96 37.73 -14.13
CA SER A 4 -12.15 36.95 -13.78
C SER A 4 -11.77 35.47 -13.75
N PHE A 5 -11.26 35.03 -12.59
CA PHE A 5 -11.09 33.61 -12.31
C PHE A 5 -12.45 32.89 -12.39
N PRO A 6 -12.51 31.64 -12.89
CA PRO A 6 -13.76 31.00 -13.27
C PRO A 6 -14.50 30.46 -12.05
N PHE A 7 -15.44 31.24 -11.53
CA PHE A 7 -16.45 30.79 -10.55
C PHE A 7 -17.24 29.56 -11.05
N SER A 8 -17.24 29.30 -12.36
CA SER A 8 -17.84 28.13 -12.99
C SER A 8 -17.15 26.80 -12.63
N ILE A 9 -15.83 26.79 -12.36
CA ILE A 9 -15.14 25.54 -11.96
C ILE A 9 -15.48 25.17 -10.51
N LEU A 10 -15.59 26.16 -9.62
CA LEU A 10 -16.05 25.96 -8.25
C LEU A 10 -17.53 25.55 -8.20
N ALA A 11 -18.37 26.11 -9.08
CA ALA A 11 -19.77 25.71 -9.22
C ALA A 11 -19.92 24.28 -9.80
N GLN A 12 -19.07 23.88 -10.75
CA GLN A 12 -19.07 22.51 -11.31
C GLN A 12 -18.59 21.47 -10.29
N ALA A 13 -17.60 21.84 -9.45
CA ALA A 13 -17.13 20.99 -8.35
C ALA A 13 -18.21 20.81 -7.27
N ALA A 14 -19.01 21.84 -7.00
CA ALA A 14 -20.16 21.76 -6.09
C ALA A 14 -21.39 21.05 -6.69
N ALA A 15 -21.54 21.02 -8.02
CA ALA A 15 -22.61 20.27 -8.70
C ALA A 15 -22.31 18.77 -8.84
N ALA A 16 -21.05 18.34 -8.72
CA ALA A 16 -20.70 16.92 -8.71
C ALA A 16 -21.10 16.21 -7.40
N THR A 17 -21.46 16.96 -6.35
CA THR A 17 -21.88 16.42 -5.05
C THR A 17 -23.40 16.32 -4.87
N THR A 18 -24.17 16.48 -5.95
CA THR A 18 -25.64 16.30 -5.88
C THR A 18 -26.02 14.83 -6.11
N GLU A 19 -26.07 14.09 -4.99
CA GLU A 19 -27.06 13.06 -4.68
C GLU A 19 -27.29 11.89 -5.68
N GLU A 20 -26.56 10.78 -5.48
CA GLU A 20 -27.24 9.49 -5.24
C GLU A 20 -27.21 9.22 -3.73
N SER A 21 -28.15 9.88 -3.05
CA SER A 21 -28.45 9.68 -1.64
C SER A 21 -29.11 8.30 -1.46
N GLY A 22 -28.38 7.35 -0.86
CA GLY A 22 -29.00 6.23 -0.11
C GLY A 22 -29.42 4.97 -0.88
N SER A 23 -28.75 4.59 -1.96
CA SER A 23 -28.86 3.21 -2.49
C SER A 23 -27.50 2.53 -2.54
N TYR A 24 -27.37 1.41 -1.83
CA TYR A 24 -26.23 0.51 -2.03
C TYR A 24 -26.27 0.02 -3.49
N SER A 25 -25.17 0.17 -4.22
CA SER A 25 -25.06 -0.43 -5.55
C SER A 25 -24.84 -1.94 -5.38
N PRO A 26 -25.82 -2.80 -5.70
CA PRO A 26 -25.67 -4.25 -5.55
C PRO A 26 -24.51 -4.76 -6.42
N VAL A 27 -24.27 -4.07 -7.54
CA VAL A 27 -23.16 -4.34 -8.45
C VAL A 27 -21.82 -4.05 -7.78
N ALA A 28 -21.66 -2.90 -7.13
CA ALA A 28 -20.41 -2.55 -6.45
C ALA A 28 -20.11 -3.52 -5.29
N LEU A 29 -21.12 -3.89 -4.52
CA LEU A 29 -20.98 -4.87 -3.44
C LEU A 29 -20.58 -6.25 -3.96
N VAL A 30 -21.25 -6.75 -5.01
CA VAL A 30 -20.90 -8.03 -5.64
C VAL A 30 -19.48 -7.99 -6.20
N MET A 31 -19.08 -6.90 -6.87
CA MET A 31 -17.72 -6.75 -7.38
C MET A 31 -16.68 -6.77 -6.25
N PHE A 32 -16.89 -5.98 -5.18
CA PHE A 32 -16.01 -5.94 -4.03
C PHE A 32 -15.90 -7.32 -3.34
N SER A 33 -17.03 -7.95 -3.01
CA SER A 33 -17.04 -9.27 -2.37
C SER A 33 -16.40 -10.34 -3.26
N SER A 34 -16.64 -10.32 -4.58
CA SER A 34 -16.02 -11.25 -5.51
C SER A 34 -14.50 -11.08 -5.57
N PHE A 35 -14.00 -9.84 -5.55
CA PHE A 35 -12.59 -9.53 -5.53
C PHE A 35 -11.92 -10.01 -4.22
N VAL A 36 -12.54 -9.74 -3.08
CA VAL A 36 -12.07 -10.23 -1.77
C VAL A 36 -12.07 -11.76 -1.72
N ALA A 37 -13.13 -12.42 -2.18
CA ALA A 37 -13.20 -13.87 -2.21
C ALA A 37 -12.13 -14.48 -3.12
N LEU A 38 -11.93 -13.93 -4.32
CA LEU A 38 -10.93 -14.39 -5.27
C LEU A 38 -9.51 -14.25 -4.69
N THR A 39 -9.18 -13.11 -4.10
CA THR A 39 -7.86 -12.88 -3.49
C THR A 39 -7.60 -13.84 -2.33
N LEU A 40 -8.60 -14.10 -1.48
CA LEU A 40 -8.52 -15.09 -0.40
C LEU A 40 -8.33 -16.52 -0.93
N VAL A 41 -9.06 -16.92 -1.96
CA VAL A 41 -8.93 -18.27 -2.58
C VAL A 41 -7.53 -18.46 -3.17
N ILE A 42 -7.03 -17.48 -3.92
CA ILE A 42 -5.68 -17.52 -4.50
C ILE A 42 -4.63 -17.58 -3.40
N THR A 43 -4.75 -16.73 -2.37
CA THR A 43 -3.81 -16.68 -1.25
C THR A 43 -3.80 -17.99 -0.47
N TYR A 44 -4.97 -18.55 -0.17
CA TYR A 44 -5.08 -19.82 0.54
C TYR A 44 -4.50 -21.00 -0.26
N TRP A 45 -4.76 -21.02 -1.58
CA TRP A 45 -4.16 -22.02 -2.47
C TRP A 45 -2.63 -21.89 -2.56
N ALA A 46 -2.13 -20.65 -2.67
CA ALA A 46 -0.69 -20.38 -2.70
C ALA A 46 -0.01 -20.74 -1.37
N ALA A 47 -0.63 -20.40 -0.24
CA ALA A 47 -0.13 -20.72 1.11
C ALA A 47 0.05 -22.23 1.31
N ARG A 48 -0.89 -23.04 0.79
CA ARG A 48 -0.79 -24.51 0.86
C ARG A 48 0.35 -25.11 0.05
N LYS A 49 0.91 -24.40 -0.92
CA LYS A 49 2.05 -24.84 -1.74
C LYS A 49 3.42 -24.41 -1.17
N SER A 50 3.45 -23.54 -0.17
CA SER A 50 4.68 -22.98 0.37
C SER A 50 5.15 -23.72 1.63
N THR A 51 5.68 -24.94 1.45
CA THR A 51 6.21 -25.75 2.57
C THR A 51 7.74 -25.64 2.66
N GLY A 52 8.25 -25.11 3.78
CA GLY A 52 9.69 -25.03 4.11
C GLY A 52 10.31 -23.64 3.92
N ALA A 53 11.39 -23.34 4.65
CA ALA A 53 11.98 -21.99 4.71
C ALA A 53 12.47 -21.46 3.34
N GLY A 54 13.04 -22.32 2.49
CA GLY A 54 13.46 -21.93 1.13
C GLY A 54 12.28 -21.69 0.18
N ALA A 55 11.16 -22.37 0.37
CA ALA A 55 9.93 -22.13 -0.37
C ALA A 55 9.22 -20.86 0.13
N PHE A 56 9.27 -20.59 1.43
CA PHE A 56 8.61 -19.44 2.06
C PHE A 56 9.38 -18.13 1.86
N PHE A 57 10.70 -18.11 2.06
CA PHE A 57 11.50 -16.88 1.96
C PHE A 57 12.10 -16.62 0.59
N ALA A 58 12.28 -17.65 -0.24
CA ALA A 58 12.91 -17.49 -1.55
C ALA A 58 12.10 -18.09 -2.70
N ALA A 59 10.87 -18.57 -2.47
CA ALA A 59 10.03 -19.23 -3.47
C ALA A 59 10.78 -20.32 -4.27
N GLY A 60 11.73 -21.01 -3.62
CA GLY A 60 12.60 -22.00 -4.26
C GLY A 60 13.49 -21.44 -5.38
N ARG A 61 13.74 -20.12 -5.41
CA ARG A 61 14.47 -19.39 -6.46
C ARG A 61 13.86 -19.54 -7.86
N ARG A 62 12.56 -19.88 -7.95
CA ARG A 62 11.84 -20.13 -9.21
C ARG A 62 11.10 -18.91 -9.77
N ILE A 63 11.04 -17.80 -9.03
CA ILE A 63 10.35 -16.58 -9.47
C ILE A 63 11.22 -15.82 -10.46
N THR A 64 10.64 -15.50 -11.63
CA THR A 64 11.31 -14.70 -12.66
C THR A 64 11.42 -13.24 -12.24
N GLY A 65 12.41 -12.51 -12.78
CA GLY A 65 12.61 -11.09 -12.45
C GLY A 65 11.38 -10.22 -12.70
N TRP A 66 10.61 -10.51 -13.77
CA TRP A 66 9.37 -9.81 -14.07
C TRP A 66 8.27 -10.06 -13.01
N GLN A 67 8.07 -11.31 -12.59
CA GLN A 67 7.10 -11.66 -11.55
C GLN A 67 7.48 -11.03 -10.21
N ASN A 68 8.76 -11.03 -9.85
CA ASN A 68 9.24 -10.38 -8.64
C ASN A 68 9.07 -8.86 -8.70
N GLY A 69 9.37 -8.24 -9.85
CA GLY A 69 9.17 -6.81 -10.06
C GLY A 69 7.70 -6.41 -9.96
N LEU A 70 6.80 -7.20 -10.54
CA LEU A 70 5.36 -6.96 -10.46
C LEU A 70 4.83 -7.13 -9.02
N ALA A 71 5.31 -8.12 -8.28
CA ALA A 71 4.95 -8.31 -6.88
C ALA A 71 5.36 -7.10 -6.02
N VAL A 72 6.61 -6.66 -6.16
CA VAL A 72 7.16 -5.51 -5.41
C VAL A 72 6.46 -4.20 -5.79
N ALA A 73 6.14 -4.01 -7.07
CA ALA A 73 5.33 -2.87 -7.51
C ALA A 73 3.90 -2.93 -6.93
N GLY A 74 3.33 -4.13 -6.82
CA GLY A 74 2.05 -4.38 -6.16
C GLY A 74 2.05 -3.95 -4.69
N ASP A 75 3.07 -4.36 -3.93
CA ASP A 75 3.21 -4.00 -2.52
C ASP A 75 3.36 -2.48 -2.31
N TYR A 76 3.93 -1.78 -3.29
CA TYR A 76 4.06 -0.32 -3.27
C TYR A 76 2.72 0.40 -3.48
N MET A 77 1.73 -0.21 -4.15
CA MET A 77 0.40 0.36 -4.44
C MET A 77 -0.60 0.25 -3.27
N SER A 78 -0.11 0.33 -2.04
CA SER A 78 -0.92 0.35 -0.81
C SER A 78 -1.89 1.54 -0.75
N ALA A 79 -2.94 1.43 0.08
CA ALA A 79 -3.89 2.51 0.38
C ALA A 79 -3.18 3.81 0.82
N ALA A 80 -2.05 3.69 1.54
CA ALA A 80 -1.25 4.84 1.94
C ALA A 80 -0.65 5.58 0.74
N SER A 81 -0.21 4.87 -0.30
CA SER A 81 0.32 5.48 -1.52
C SER A 81 -0.78 6.15 -2.33
N PHE A 82 -1.92 5.48 -2.51
CA PHE A 82 -3.06 6.03 -3.25
C PHE A 82 -3.68 7.25 -2.53
N LEU A 83 -4.10 7.08 -1.28
CA LEU A 83 -4.74 8.14 -0.50
C LEU A 83 -3.75 9.23 -0.10
N GLY A 84 -2.49 8.88 0.16
CA GLY A 84 -1.44 9.83 0.53
C GLY A 84 -1.09 10.76 -0.63
N ILE A 85 -0.91 10.23 -1.85
CA ILE A 85 -0.64 11.06 -3.03
C ILE A 85 -1.86 11.90 -3.38
N ALA A 86 -3.06 11.30 -3.38
CA ALA A 86 -4.30 12.04 -3.64
C ALA A 86 -4.52 13.18 -2.62
N GLY A 87 -4.27 12.92 -1.33
CA GLY A 87 -4.33 13.92 -0.27
C GLY A 87 -3.29 15.03 -0.44
N MET A 88 -2.03 14.68 -0.73
CA MET A 88 -0.99 15.68 -0.96
C MET A 88 -1.32 16.58 -2.16
N ILE A 89 -1.86 16.03 -3.24
CA ILE A 89 -2.29 16.83 -4.41
C ILE A 89 -3.51 17.69 -4.05
N ALA A 90 -4.46 17.18 -3.27
CA ALA A 90 -5.63 17.95 -2.85
C ALA A 90 -5.25 19.17 -1.99
N PHE A 91 -4.25 19.05 -1.11
CA PHE A 91 -3.82 20.15 -0.23
C PHE A 91 -2.77 21.08 -0.85
N PHE A 92 -1.82 20.55 -1.61
CA PHE A 92 -0.66 21.29 -2.13
C PHE A 92 -0.67 21.47 -3.65
N GLY A 93 -1.71 21.00 -4.34
CA GLY A 93 -1.87 21.16 -5.78
C GLY A 93 -0.73 20.53 -6.58
N PHE A 94 -0.16 21.31 -7.51
CA PHE A 94 0.91 20.86 -8.40
C PHE A 94 2.22 20.54 -7.66
N ASP A 95 2.51 21.23 -6.55
CA ASP A 95 3.71 20.97 -5.75
C ASP A 95 3.62 19.60 -5.05
N GLY A 96 2.42 19.19 -4.64
CA GLY A 96 2.16 17.85 -4.11
C GLY A 96 2.38 16.73 -5.14
N PHE A 97 2.06 17.00 -6.41
CA PHE A 97 2.36 16.08 -7.52
C PHE A 97 3.88 15.93 -7.73
N LEU A 98 4.62 17.05 -7.76
CA LEU A 98 6.08 17.04 -7.86
C LEU A 98 6.74 16.28 -6.70
N TYR A 99 6.22 16.44 -5.47
CA TYR A 99 6.69 15.69 -4.31
C TYR A 99 6.48 14.17 -4.47
N SER A 100 5.33 13.75 -5.01
CA SER A 100 5.05 12.34 -5.28
C SER A 100 6.02 11.71 -6.28
N VAL A 101 6.47 12.46 -7.29
CA VAL A 101 7.49 11.97 -8.24
C VAL A 101 8.82 11.73 -7.53
N GLY A 102 9.21 12.63 -6.63
CA GLY A 102 10.40 12.46 -5.79
C GLY A 102 10.36 11.19 -4.95
N PHE A 103 9.20 10.88 -4.36
CA PHE A 103 9.01 9.66 -3.59
C PHE A 103 9.18 8.38 -4.44
N LEU A 104 8.61 8.36 -5.65
CA LEU A 104 8.78 7.25 -6.59
C LEU A 104 10.25 7.07 -7.03
N VAL A 105 10.94 8.17 -7.35
CA VAL A 105 12.36 8.12 -7.75
C VAL A 105 13.24 7.63 -6.60
N ALA A 106 12.98 8.08 -5.37
CA ALA A 106 13.70 7.61 -4.19
C ALA A 106 13.49 6.10 -3.97
N TYR A 107 12.26 5.62 -4.13
CA TYR A 107 11.94 4.19 -4.07
C TYR A 107 12.71 3.37 -5.10
N LEU A 108 12.72 3.79 -6.37
CA LEU A 108 13.49 3.14 -7.43
C LEU A 108 15.00 3.16 -7.14
N THR A 109 15.51 4.28 -6.63
CA THR A 109 16.91 4.41 -6.25
C THR A 109 17.28 3.42 -5.16
N VAL A 110 16.46 3.31 -4.11
CA VAL A 110 16.67 2.32 -3.04
C VAL A 110 16.59 0.90 -3.59
N LEU A 111 15.61 0.59 -4.43
CA LEU A 111 15.52 -0.73 -5.06
C LEU A 111 16.76 -1.06 -5.88
N LEU A 112 17.27 -0.14 -6.71
CA LEU A 112 18.43 -0.41 -7.56
C LEU A 112 19.74 -0.51 -6.75
N VAL A 113 19.94 0.40 -5.79
CA VAL A 113 21.20 0.49 -5.03
C VAL A 113 21.26 -0.55 -3.90
N VAL A 114 20.15 -0.80 -3.20
CA VAL A 114 20.13 -1.67 -2.02
C VAL A 114 19.83 -3.12 -2.39
N ALA A 115 19.07 -3.40 -3.46
CA ALA A 115 18.74 -4.79 -3.79
C ALA A 115 19.98 -5.60 -4.22
N GLU A 116 20.97 -5.01 -4.88
CA GLU A 116 22.14 -5.74 -5.37
C GLU A 116 23.07 -6.25 -4.22
N PRO A 117 23.45 -5.42 -3.22
CA PRO A 117 24.14 -5.90 -2.02
C PRO A 117 23.37 -6.97 -1.26
N LEU A 118 22.05 -6.78 -1.09
CA LEU A 118 21.20 -7.74 -0.37
C LEU A 118 21.10 -9.07 -1.11
N ARG A 119 21.00 -9.04 -2.45
CA ARG A 119 20.97 -10.24 -3.30
C ARG A 119 22.29 -11.02 -3.24
N ASN A 120 23.42 -10.33 -3.19
CA ASN A 120 24.74 -10.95 -3.18
C ASN A 120 25.07 -11.66 -1.85
N LEU A 121 24.44 -11.25 -0.73
CA LEU A 121 24.66 -11.87 0.58
C LEU A 121 23.97 -13.22 0.76
N GLY A 122 22.98 -13.56 -0.08
CA GLY A 122 22.34 -14.88 -0.10
C GLY A 122 21.58 -15.28 1.17
N LYS A 123 21.31 -14.32 2.08
CA LYS A 123 20.52 -14.53 3.31
C LYS A 123 19.03 -14.34 3.05
N TYR A 124 18.20 -14.97 3.88
CA TYR A 124 16.75 -15.00 3.70
C TYR A 124 16.01 -13.84 4.38
N THR A 125 16.61 -13.16 5.37
CA THR A 125 15.99 -12.05 6.07
C THR A 125 16.91 -10.84 6.18
N MET A 126 16.33 -9.64 6.26
CA MET A 126 17.09 -8.39 6.46
C MET A 126 17.84 -8.40 7.80
N ALA A 127 17.28 -9.03 8.82
CA ALA A 127 17.94 -9.21 10.11
C ALA A 127 19.21 -10.07 10.01
N ASP A 128 19.19 -11.13 9.18
CA ASP A 128 20.36 -11.98 8.96
C ASP A 128 21.47 -11.26 8.18
N VAL A 129 21.10 -10.34 7.30
CA VAL A 129 22.05 -9.46 6.61
C VAL A 129 22.73 -8.52 7.61
N LEU A 130 21.95 -7.87 8.47
CA LEU A 130 22.47 -6.95 9.48
C LEU A 130 23.32 -7.66 10.54
N ALA A 131 22.97 -8.91 10.86
CA ALA A 131 23.71 -9.76 11.78
C ALA A 131 25.00 -10.35 11.17
N PHE A 132 25.19 -10.33 9.84
CA PHE A 132 26.33 -10.98 9.17
C PHE A 132 27.70 -10.48 9.68
N ARG A 133 27.81 -9.21 10.06
CA ARG A 133 29.03 -8.59 10.61
C ARG A 133 28.92 -8.16 12.06
N ASN A 134 27.79 -8.40 12.72
CA ASN A 134 27.47 -7.88 14.04
C ASN A 134 27.06 -9.00 15.00
N ARG A 135 26.83 -8.67 16.28
CA ARG A 135 26.32 -9.63 17.26
C ARG A 135 24.90 -10.06 16.89
N GLU A 136 24.71 -11.35 16.63
CA GLU A 136 23.48 -11.92 16.08
C GLU A 136 22.24 -11.68 16.96
N VAL A 137 22.33 -11.92 18.27
CA VAL A 137 21.19 -11.86 19.20
C VAL A 137 20.64 -10.43 19.35
N PRO A 138 21.44 -9.40 19.70
CA PRO A 138 20.92 -8.05 19.86
C PRO A 138 20.45 -7.47 18.52
N VAL A 139 21.17 -7.69 17.42
CA VAL A 139 20.78 -7.11 16.12
C VAL A 139 19.47 -7.69 15.60
N ARG A 140 19.25 -9.00 15.76
CA ARG A 140 17.97 -9.61 15.37
C ARG A 140 16.81 -9.12 16.24
N ALA A 141 17.05 -8.91 17.54
CA ALA A 141 16.04 -8.34 18.44
C ALA A 141 15.66 -6.89 18.07
N PHE A 142 16.66 -6.03 17.81
CA PHE A 142 16.42 -4.66 17.37
C PHE A 142 15.74 -4.60 15.99
N ALA A 143 16.15 -5.44 15.04
CA ALA A 143 15.53 -5.51 13.72
C ALA A 143 14.07 -6.00 13.80
N ALA A 144 13.77 -6.98 14.65
CA ALA A 144 12.40 -7.43 14.88
C ALA A 144 11.56 -6.33 15.53
N LEU A 145 12.09 -5.66 16.56
CA LEU A 145 11.38 -4.58 17.25
C LEU A 145 11.10 -3.38 16.34
N SER A 146 12.09 -2.95 15.54
CA SER A 146 11.89 -1.84 14.59
C SER A 146 10.86 -2.22 13.52
N THR A 147 10.93 -3.45 13.00
CA THR A 147 9.96 -3.95 12.01
C THR A 147 8.55 -3.98 12.58
N LEU A 148 8.36 -4.51 13.80
CA LEU A 148 7.05 -4.54 14.47
C LEU A 148 6.52 -3.13 14.73
N CYS A 149 7.37 -2.23 15.24
CA CYS A 149 7.00 -0.84 15.51
C CYS A 149 6.49 -0.15 14.24
N VAL A 150 7.28 -0.17 13.16
CA VAL A 150 6.90 0.44 11.87
C VAL A 150 5.64 -0.21 11.30
N THR A 151 5.55 -1.55 11.36
CA THR A 151 4.40 -2.28 10.82
C THR A 151 3.11 -1.93 11.56
N ILE A 152 3.12 -1.80 12.89
CA ILE A 152 1.92 -1.45 13.66
C ILE A 152 1.40 -0.06 13.25
N PHE A 153 2.26 0.95 13.22
CA PHE A 153 1.86 2.30 12.78
C PHE A 153 1.34 2.29 11.34
N TYR A 154 1.98 1.51 10.47
CA TYR A 154 1.59 1.37 9.08
C TYR A 154 0.22 0.67 8.92
N MET A 155 -0.03 -0.41 9.66
CA MET A 155 -1.29 -1.16 9.65
C MET A 155 -2.46 -0.31 10.16
N ILE A 156 -2.25 0.55 11.15
CA ILE A 156 -3.28 1.48 11.64
C ILE A 156 -3.73 2.41 10.50
N ALA A 157 -2.77 3.04 9.80
CA ALA A 157 -3.08 3.92 8.67
C ALA A 157 -3.79 3.19 7.53
N GLN A 158 -3.38 1.95 7.22
CA GLN A 158 -4.04 1.13 6.21
C GLN A 158 -5.47 0.73 6.62
N MET A 159 -5.71 0.41 7.89
CA MET A 159 -7.03 0.05 8.38
C MET A 159 -8.00 1.22 8.29
N ILE A 160 -7.55 2.43 8.61
CA ILE A 160 -8.33 3.66 8.43
C ILE A 160 -8.67 3.85 6.94
N GLY A 161 -7.68 3.70 6.05
CA GLY A 161 -7.90 3.80 4.61
C GLY A 161 -8.86 2.74 4.06
N ALA A 162 -8.80 1.50 4.55
CA ALA A 162 -9.76 0.46 4.18
C ALA A 162 -11.17 0.78 4.70
N GLY A 163 -11.28 1.28 5.93
CA GLY A 163 -12.55 1.66 6.55
C GLY A 163 -13.26 2.79 5.80
N THR A 164 -12.52 3.81 5.34
CA THR A 164 -13.10 4.90 4.54
C THR A 164 -13.62 4.41 3.18
N LEU A 165 -12.92 3.47 2.54
CA LEU A 165 -13.38 2.84 1.29
C LEU A 165 -14.64 1.99 1.50
N VAL A 166 -14.74 1.25 2.61
CA VAL A 166 -15.93 0.46 2.95
C VAL A 166 -17.12 1.35 3.28
N ASN A 167 -16.92 2.46 4.00
CA ASN A 167 -17.97 3.44 4.29
C ASN A 167 -18.54 4.04 2.99
N ALA A 168 -17.67 4.38 2.04
CA ALA A 168 -18.10 4.85 0.72
C ALA A 168 -18.91 3.80 -0.07
N LEU A 169 -18.73 2.50 0.21
CA LEU A 169 -19.42 1.41 -0.48
C LEU A 169 -20.79 1.08 0.14
N ILE A 170 -20.95 1.24 1.46
CA ILE A 170 -22.20 0.97 2.20
C ILE A 170 -22.57 2.25 2.97
N PRO A 171 -23.24 3.23 2.32
CA PRO A 171 -23.71 4.43 2.99
C PRO A 171 -24.90 4.06 3.91
N GLY A 172 -24.63 3.69 5.16
CA GLY A 172 -25.67 3.33 6.12
C GLY A 172 -25.19 2.88 7.50
N ASP A 173 -23.99 2.31 7.62
CA ASP A 173 -23.47 1.85 8.91
C ASP A 173 -22.48 2.87 9.49
N HIS A 174 -23.03 3.91 10.12
CA HIS A 174 -22.27 4.89 10.88
C HIS A 174 -21.70 4.25 12.16
N TYR A 175 -20.46 3.75 12.10
CA TYR A 175 -19.68 3.37 13.29
C TYR A 175 -18.52 4.34 13.59
N VAL A 176 -18.50 5.54 12.99
CA VAL A 176 -17.36 6.48 13.12
C VAL A 176 -17.82 7.91 13.46
N GLU A 177 -18.78 8.05 14.36
CA GLU A 177 -18.99 9.28 15.14
C GLU A 177 -19.03 8.94 16.63
N ALA A 178 -17.88 8.53 17.20
CA ALA A 178 -17.71 8.44 18.64
C ALA A 178 -16.22 8.48 19.05
N VAL A 179 -15.42 9.40 18.51
CA VAL A 179 -14.28 10.05 19.18
C VAL A 179 -14.05 11.42 18.55
#